data_AF-A0A536T260-F1
#
_entry.id   AF-A0A536T260-F1
#
_cell.length_a   1.000
_cell.length_b   1.000
_cell.length_c   1.000
_cell.angle_alpha   90.00
_cell.angle_beta   90.00
_cell.angle_gamma   90.00
#
_symmetry.space_group_name_H-M   'P 1'
#
loop_
_entity.id
_entity.type
_entity.pdbx_description
1 polymer ?
#
loop_
_entity_poly.entity_id
_entity_poly.type
_entity_poly.pdbx_seq_one_letter_code
_entity_poly.pdbx_strand_id
1 'polypeptide(L)'
;MSEVLVSADSHVMEPVDLWKTRVPEKYREAAPLFPPHKLGEGFQQRQGGHDPHARIKEMEVDGLSAEVLYPTLMLGLFGLHDAGLQEACFR
;
A
#
# COMPACT_ATOMS: atom_id res chain seq x y z
N MET A 1 -24.04 -14.12 -18.99
CA MET A 1 -23.24 -13.01 -18.45
C MET A 1 -22.39 -13.59 -17.33
N SER A 2 -21.08 -13.35 -17.32
CA SER A 2 -20.27 -13.62 -16.15
C SER A 2 -20.78 -12.77 -14.98
N GLU A 3 -20.80 -13.34 -13.79
CA GLU A 3 -21.14 -12.62 -12.57
C GLU A 3 -20.13 -11.50 -12.32
N VAL A 4 -20.59 -10.32 -11.90
CA VAL A 4 -19.72 -9.21 -11.52
C VAL A 4 -19.41 -9.36 -10.03
N LEU A 5 -18.16 -9.67 -9.72
CA LEU A 5 -17.68 -9.81 -8.33
C LEU A 5 -16.74 -8.66 -7.99
N VAL A 6 -17.03 -7.93 -6.91
CA VAL A 6 -16.22 -6.79 -6.45
C VAL A 6 -15.70 -7.07 -5.05
N SER A 7 -14.37 -7.02 -4.87
CA SER A 7 -13.78 -7.03 -3.54
C SER A 7 -13.93 -5.65 -2.90
N ALA A 8 -14.63 -5.59 -1.76
CA ALA A 8 -14.81 -4.35 -1.01
C ALA A 8 -13.61 -4.00 -0.12
N ASP A 9 -12.69 -4.94 0.08
CA ASP A 9 -11.55 -4.78 0.97
C ASP A 9 -10.34 -5.53 0.43
N SER A 10 -9.41 -4.77 -0.14
CA SER A 10 -8.13 -5.23 -0.61
C SER A 10 -7.05 -4.21 -0.27
N HIS A 11 -5.79 -4.62 -0.21
CA HIS A 11 -4.68 -3.74 0.19
C HIS A 11 -3.55 -3.69 -0.84
N VAL A 12 -2.81 -2.58 -0.82
CA VAL A 12 -1.52 -2.41 -1.52
C VAL A 12 -0.37 -2.35 -0.53
N MET A 13 0.77 -2.92 -0.91
CA MET A 13 2.01 -2.85 -0.15
C MET A 13 2.88 -1.72 -0.71
N GLU A 14 2.96 -0.62 0.02
CA GLU A 14 3.71 0.56 -0.38
C GLU A 14 5.23 0.30 -0.38
N PRO A 15 6.03 1.02 -1.20
CA PRO A 15 7.47 1.03 -1.04
C PRO A 15 7.87 1.45 0.37
N VAL A 16 8.81 0.73 0.97
CA VAL A 16 9.18 0.92 2.38
C VAL A 16 9.80 2.28 2.69
N ASP A 17 10.32 2.95 1.66
CA ASP A 17 10.95 4.26 1.66
C ASP A 17 10.07 5.37 1.04
N LEU A 18 8.78 5.07 0.79
CA LEU A 18 7.85 5.96 0.08
C LEU A 18 7.84 7.36 0.70
N TRP A 19 7.62 7.46 2.01
CA TRP A 19 7.55 8.77 2.68
C TRP A 19 8.94 9.40 2.83
N LYS A 20 9.96 8.61 3.16
CA LYS A 20 11.34 9.08 3.31
C LYS A 20 11.83 9.87 2.09
N THR A 21 11.41 9.44 0.90
CA THR A 21 11.84 10.02 -0.37
C THR A 21 10.90 11.11 -0.90
N ARG A 22 9.61 11.07 -0.56
CA ARG A 22 8.58 11.90 -1.21
C ARG A 22 8.01 13.05 -0.39
N VAL A 23 8.12 13.02 0.94
CA VAL A 23 7.67 14.18 1.75
C VAL A 23 8.58 15.41 1.51
N PRO A 24 8.09 16.64 1.80
CA PRO A 24 8.92 17.84 1.78
C PRO A 24 10.20 17.67 2.59
N GLU A 25 11.29 18.29 2.15
CA GLU A 25 12.64 18.08 2.69
C GLU A 25 12.71 18.20 4.22
N LYS A 26 12.04 19.21 4.79
CA LYS A 26 11.97 19.44 6.25
C LYS A 26 11.41 18.27 7.06
N TYR A 27 10.66 17.36 6.43
CA TYR A 27 10.05 16.20 7.07
C TYR A 27 10.78 14.89 6.77
N ARG A 28 11.71 14.85 5.81
CA ARG A 28 12.34 13.58 5.38
C ARG A 28 13.11 12.90 6.50
N GLU A 29 13.72 13.65 7.41
CA GLU A 29 14.42 13.08 8.56
C GLU A 29 13.44 12.31 9.47
N ALA A 30 12.32 12.94 9.82
CA ALA A 30 11.30 12.38 10.70
C ALA A 30 10.36 11.37 10.02
N ALA A 31 10.29 11.38 8.69
CA ALA A 31 9.45 10.47 7.92
C ALA A 31 9.82 8.99 8.15
N PRO A 32 8.80 8.11 8.19
CA PRO A 32 8.99 6.69 8.47
C PRO A 32 9.79 6.01 7.35
N LEU A 33 10.61 5.05 7.76
CA LEU A 33 11.23 4.06 6.89
C LEU A 33 10.85 2.69 7.46
N PHE A 34 10.17 1.89 6.65
CA PHE A 34 9.68 0.58 7.09
C PHE A 34 10.72 -0.52 6.83
N PRO A 35 10.67 -1.64 7.57
CA PRO A 35 11.50 -2.80 7.27
C PRO A 35 11.24 -3.32 5.86
N PRO A 36 12.27 -3.83 5.16
CA PRO A 36 12.11 -4.38 3.82
C PRO A 36 11.11 -5.55 3.81
N HIS A 37 10.20 -5.54 2.85
CA HIS A 37 9.34 -6.69 2.56
C HIS A 37 10.05 -7.66 1.62
N LYS A 38 9.85 -8.95 1.84
CA LYS A 38 10.32 -10.00 0.94
C LYS A 38 9.12 -10.72 0.33
N LEU A 39 9.14 -10.88 -1.00
CA LEU A 39 8.11 -11.60 -1.72
C LEU A 39 8.05 -13.06 -1.23
N GLY A 40 6.84 -13.52 -0.91
CA GLY A 40 6.58 -14.85 -0.33
C GLY A 40 6.64 -14.89 1.20
N GLU A 41 6.83 -13.75 1.87
CA GLU A 41 6.90 -13.66 3.33
C GLU A 41 5.90 -12.64 3.88
N GLY A 42 5.43 -12.88 5.12
CA GLY A 42 4.48 -12.00 5.81
C GLY A 42 3.23 -11.71 4.97
N PHE A 43 2.87 -10.43 4.89
CA PHE A 43 1.72 -9.92 4.13
C PHE A 43 2.00 -9.75 2.62
N GLN A 44 3.24 -9.94 2.15
CA GLN A 44 3.63 -9.79 0.75
C GLN A 44 3.85 -11.16 0.08
N GLN A 45 2.79 -11.97 0.06
CA GLN A 45 2.87 -13.34 -0.48
C GLN A 45 2.97 -13.39 -2.01
N ARG A 46 2.36 -12.43 -2.71
CA ARG A 46 2.29 -12.39 -4.17
C ARG A 46 2.74 -11.06 -4.74
N GLN A 47 3.09 -11.06 -6.03
CA GLN A 47 3.61 -9.89 -6.72
C GLN A 47 2.54 -8.79 -6.85
N GLY A 48 1.27 -9.17 -7.02
CA GLY A 48 0.13 -8.26 -7.07
C GLY A 48 -0.08 -7.37 -5.84
N GLY A 49 0.62 -7.64 -4.73
CA GLY A 49 0.61 -6.75 -3.58
C GLY A 49 1.26 -5.39 -3.84
N HIS A 50 2.24 -5.30 -4.76
CA HIS A 50 2.90 -4.03 -5.12
C HIS A 50 2.97 -3.74 -6.63
N ASP A 51 2.77 -4.75 -7.48
CA ASP A 51 2.75 -4.59 -8.93
C ASP A 51 1.31 -4.61 -9.47
N PRO A 52 0.79 -3.50 -10.01
CA PRO A 52 -0.58 -3.43 -10.52
C PRO A 52 -0.80 -4.35 -11.72
N HIS A 53 0.22 -4.64 -12.54
CA HIS A 53 0.05 -5.52 -13.70
C HIS A 53 -0.03 -6.99 -13.28
N ALA A 54 0.74 -7.39 -12.28
CA ALA A 54 0.58 -8.71 -11.67
C ALA A 54 -0.78 -8.83 -10.98
N ARG A 55 -1.23 -7.77 -10.30
CA ARG A 55 -2.51 -7.73 -9.60
C ARG A 55 -3.71 -8.02 -10.51
N ILE A 56 -3.78 -7.39 -11.69
CA ILE A 56 -4.88 -7.65 -12.65
C ILE A 56 -4.94 -9.14 -13.04
N LYS A 57 -3.80 -9.79 -13.27
CA LYS A 57 -3.75 -11.23 -13.58
C LYS A 57 -4.20 -12.09 -12.41
N GLU A 58 -3.85 -11.70 -11.19
CA GLU A 58 -4.28 -12.40 -9.97
C GLU A 58 -5.80 -12.21 -9.73
N MET A 59 -6.34 -11.01 -10.00
CA MET A 59 -7.79 -10.75 -9.97
C MET A 59 -8.55 -11.65 -10.95
N GLU A 60 -8.02 -11.87 -12.16
CA GLU A 60 -8.63 -12.78 -13.15
C GLU A 60 -8.69 -14.23 -12.64
N VAL A 61 -7.65 -14.69 -11.94
CA VAL A 61 -7.62 -16.03 -11.31
C VAL A 61 -8.69 -16.14 -10.21
N ASP A 62 -8.85 -15.09 -9.41
CA ASP A 62 -9.82 -15.02 -8.32
C ASP A 62 -11.25 -14.69 -8.81
N GLY A 63 -11.45 -14.44 -10.11
CA GLY A 63 -12.75 -14.10 -10.70
C GLY A 63 -13.25 -12.68 -10.37
N LEU A 64 -12.37 -11.79 -9.92
CA LEU A 64 -12.71 -10.43 -9.51
C LEU A 64 -12.84 -9.50 -10.72
N SER A 65 -13.93 -8.74 -10.75
CA SER A 65 -14.16 -7.66 -11.71
C SER A 65 -13.55 -6.33 -11.27
N ALA A 66 -13.47 -6.09 -9.95
CA ALA A 66 -12.88 -4.87 -9.38
C ALA A 66 -12.51 -5.07 -7.90
N GLU A 67 -11.66 -4.20 -7.38
CA GLU A 67 -11.27 -4.15 -5.97
C GLU A 67 -11.21 -2.70 -5.45
N VAL A 68 -11.61 -2.48 -4.20
CA VAL A 68 -11.27 -1.27 -3.45
C VAL A 68 -9.92 -1.48 -2.78
N LEU A 69 -8.98 -0.56 -3.00
CA LEU A 69 -7.62 -0.66 -2.45
C LEU A 69 -7.41 0.29 -1.28
N TYR A 70 -7.06 -0.27 -0.13
CA TYR A 70 -6.64 0.41 1.08
C TYR A 70 -5.11 0.38 1.24
N PRO A 71 -4.52 1.36 1.94
CA PRO A 71 -3.10 1.33 2.26
C PRO A 71 -2.77 0.23 3.28
N THR A 72 -1.49 -0.15 3.37
CA THR A 72 -0.99 -1.06 4.40
C THR A 72 -0.12 -0.31 5.39
N LEU A 73 1.01 0.21 4.93
CA LEU A 73 1.98 0.90 5.79
C LEU A 73 1.45 2.27 6.25
N MET A 74 0.66 2.95 5.39
CA MET A 74 0.08 4.25 5.75
C MET A 74 -0.83 4.18 6.98
N LEU A 75 -1.46 3.03 7.24
CA LEU A 75 -2.37 2.86 8.39
C LEU A 75 -1.65 3.10 9.73
N GLY A 76 -0.36 2.79 9.82
CA GLY A 76 0.45 3.09 11.00
C GLY A 76 0.65 4.59 11.24
N LEU A 77 0.50 5.43 10.21
CA LEU A 77 0.77 6.86 10.27
C LEU A 77 -0.35 7.67 10.92
N PHE A 78 -1.52 7.07 11.12
CA PHE A 78 -2.56 7.64 12.00
C PHE A 78 -2.08 7.82 13.44
N GLY A 79 -1.03 7.09 13.86
CA GLY A 79 -0.41 7.22 15.19
C GLY A 79 0.66 8.31 15.31
N LEU A 80 0.97 9.07 14.25
CA LEU A 80 1.93 10.17 14.32
C LEU A 80 1.40 11.32 15.19
N HIS A 81 2.21 11.79 16.15
CA HIS A 81 1.84 12.92 17.03
C HIS A 81 2.11 14.29 16.40
N ASP A 82 3.07 14.38 15.47
CA ASP A 82 3.32 15.60 14.71
C ASP A 82 2.28 15.71 13.58
N ALA A 83 1.31 16.62 13.76
CA ALA A 83 0.24 16.84 12.80
C ALA A 83 0.75 17.33 11.43
N GLY A 84 1.84 18.11 11.40
CA GLY A 84 2.43 18.63 10.17
C GLY A 84 3.13 17.53 9.37
N LEU A 85 3.82 16.61 10.07
CA LEU A 85 4.40 15.42 9.46
C LEU A 85 3.31 14.44 9.00
N GLN A 86 2.28 14.23 9.80
CA GLN A 86 1.15 13.36 9.45
C GLN A 86 0.45 13.86 8.18
N GLU A 87 0.09 15.15 8.13
CA GLU A 87 -0.49 15.76 6.93
C GLU A 87 0.44 15.60 5.72
N ALA A 88 1.75 15.82 5.88
CA ALA A 88 2.71 15.66 4.80
C ALA A 88 2.82 14.22 4.29
N CYS A 89 2.59 13.22 5.14
CA CYS A 89 2.58 11.81 4.74
C CYS A 89 1.30 11.40 3.99
N PHE A 90 0.21 12.18 4.10
CA PHE A 90 -1.12 11.86 3.58
C PHE A 90 -1.44 12.60 2.26
N ARG A 91 -0.48 13.38 1.75
CA ARG A 91 -0.56 14.14 0.49
C ARG A 91 0.20 13.43 -0.62
#